data_AF-A0A1I7T1V1-F1
#
_entry.id   AF-A0A1I7T1V1-F1
#
_cell.length_a   1.000
_cell.length_b   1.000
_cell.length_c   1.000
_cell.angle_alpha   90.00
_cell.angle_beta   90.00
_cell.angle_gamma   90.00
#
_symmetry.space_group_name_H-M   'P 1'
#
loop_
_entity.id
_entity.type
_entity.pdbx_description
1 polymer ?
#
loop_
_entity_poly.entity_id
_entity_poly.type
_entity_poly.pdbx_seq_one_letter_code
_entity_poly.pdbx_strand_id
1 'polypeptide(L)'
;MADQPRNALMLARHGGALQLDKFNLDKPEEIRRAIQTVLTDPNYRKNAEKLADILSSQPYQPKEVVLKHCDFAVKFGDLKTLNSEGRLLNVFQFLFN
;
A
#
# COMPACT_ATOMS: atom_id res chain seq x y z
N MET A 1 -4.02 -12.24 -7.07
CA MET A 1 -4.27 -11.30 -5.95
C MET A 1 -2.92 -10.94 -5.37
N ALA A 2 -2.42 -9.74 -5.67
CA ALA A 2 -1.09 -9.28 -5.29
C ALA A 2 -1.18 -8.38 -4.03
N ASP A 3 -0.78 -7.11 -4.12
CA ASP A 3 -0.66 -6.22 -2.96
C ASP A 3 -1.99 -5.75 -2.36
N GLN A 4 -3.09 -5.85 -3.10
CA GLN A 4 -4.41 -5.38 -2.69
C GLN A 4 -4.85 -5.84 -1.28
N PRO A 5 -4.83 -7.15 -0.93
CA PRO A 5 -5.17 -7.61 0.42
C PRO A 5 -4.22 -7.06 1.50
N ARG A 6 -2.91 -6.94 1.21
CA ARG A 6 -1.93 -6.38 2.17
C ARG A 6 -2.17 -4.90 2.39
N ASN A 7 -2.41 -4.14 1.33
CA ASN A 7 -2.68 -2.71 1.38
C ASN A 7 -3.99 -2.42 2.11
N ALA A 8 -5.05 -3.19 1.84
CA ALA A 8 -6.33 -3.07 2.54
C ALA A 8 -6.17 -3.34 4.05
N LEU A 9 -5.44 -4.40 4.43
CA LEU A 9 -5.19 -4.72 5.83
C LEU A 9 -4.35 -3.62 6.51
N MET A 10 -3.35 -3.07 5.83
CA MET A 10 -2.54 -1.98 6.37
C MET A 10 -3.38 -0.73 6.63
N LEU A 11 -4.20 -0.30 5.67
CA LEU A 11 -5.10 0.85 5.84
C LEU A 11 -6.14 0.62 6.93
N ALA A 12 -6.68 -0.59 7.04
CA ALA A 12 -7.61 -0.97 8.10
C ALA A 12 -6.94 -0.96 9.49
N ARG A 13 -5.70 -1.46 9.61
CA ARG A 13 -4.89 -1.39 10.84
C ARG A 13 -4.63 0.04 11.31
N HIS A 14 -4.48 0.98 10.38
CA HIS A 14 -4.34 2.40 10.69
C HIS A 14 -5.68 3.13 10.85
N GLY A 15 -6.80 2.41 10.81
CA GLY A 15 -8.14 2.96 11.03
C GLY A 15 -8.61 3.92 9.93
N GLY A 16 -7.99 3.85 8.74
CA GLY A 16 -8.34 4.67 7.58
C GLY A 16 -9.23 3.96 6.56
N ALA A 17 -9.49 2.67 6.73
CA ALA A 17 -10.32 1.89 5.83
C ALA A 17 -11.09 0.78 6.57
N LEU A 18 -12.23 0.38 6.00
CA LEU A 18 -13.00 -0.78 6.42
C LEU A 18 -12.84 -1.88 5.36
N GLN A 19 -12.39 -3.06 5.77
CA GLN A 19 -12.20 -4.19 4.86
C GLN A 19 -13.52 -4.96 4.69
N LEU A 20 -13.96 -5.13 3.45
CA LEU A 20 -15.07 -6.00 3.09
C LEU A 20 -14.55 -7.31 2.50
N ASP A 21 -15.18 -8.42 2.90
CA ASP A 21 -14.96 -9.70 2.25
C ASP A 21 -15.66 -9.70 0.88
N LYS A 22 -14.94 -10.12 -0.16
CA LYS A 22 -15.47 -10.27 -1.53
C LYS A 22 -16.69 -11.19 -1.58
N PHE A 23 -16.75 -12.19 -0.69
CA PHE A 23 -17.87 -13.14 -0.61
C PHE A 23 -19.14 -12.53 0.01
N ASN A 24 -19.07 -11.29 0.50
CA ASN A 24 -20.21 -10.56 1.07
C ASN A 24 -20.68 -9.40 0.18
N LEU A 25 -20.11 -9.22 -1.01
CA LEU A 25 -20.48 -8.13 -1.92
C LEU A 25 -21.84 -8.33 -2.60
N ASP A 26 -22.38 -9.55 -2.54
CA ASP A 26 -23.73 -9.89 -2.98
C ASP A 26 -24.81 -9.47 -1.96
N LYS A 27 -24.41 -9.02 -0.77
CA LYS A 27 -25.31 -8.61 0.33
C LYS A 27 -25.39 -7.08 0.42
N PRO A 28 -26.46 -6.44 -0.09
CA PRO A 28 -26.57 -4.99 -0.10
C PRO A 28 -26.52 -4.36 1.29
N GLU A 29 -27.04 -5.04 2.31
CA GLU A 29 -27.04 -4.57 3.69
C GLU A 29 -25.64 -4.46 4.30
N GLU A 30 -24.72 -5.36 3.93
CA GLU A 30 -23.34 -5.30 4.39
C GLU A 30 -22.59 -4.12 3.77
N ILE A 31 -22.85 -3.85 2.49
CA ILE A 31 -22.31 -2.67 1.80
C ILE A 31 -22.87 -1.39 2.42
N ARG A 32 -24.19 -1.33 2.64
CA ARG A 32 -24.87 -0.18 3.26
C ARG A 32 -24.30 0.10 4.66
N ARG A 33 -24.12 -0.94 5.48
CA ARG A 33 -23.53 -0.85 6.81
C ARG A 33 -22.12 -0.31 6.75
N ALA A 34 -21.27 -0.86 5.88
CA ALA A 34 -19.89 -0.42 5.72
C ALA A 34 -19.78 1.07 5.35
N ILE A 35 -20.58 1.52 4.37
CA ILE A 35 -20.64 2.92 3.97
C ILE A 35 -21.08 3.80 5.14
N GLN A 36 -22.16 3.41 5.85
CA GLN A 36 -22.65 4.15 7.00
C GLN A 36 -21.58 4.26 8.09
N THR A 37 -20.91 3.15 8.44
CA THR A 37 -19.83 3.14 9.44
C THR A 37 -18.72 4.14 9.09
N VAL A 38 -18.22 4.12 7.86
CA VAL A 38 -17.13 5.03 7.43
C VAL A 38 -17.58 6.50 7.46
N LEU A 39 -18.85 6.78 7.13
CA LEU A 39 -19.39 8.15 7.12
C LEU A 39 -19.71 8.68 8.52
N THR A 40 -20.13 7.83 9.45
CA THR A 40 -20.61 8.27 10.77
C THR A 40 -19.56 8.19 11.87
N ASP A 41 -18.58 7.28 11.77
CA ASP A 41 -17.52 7.18 12.78
C ASP A 41 -16.44 8.26 12.51
N PRO A 42 -16.27 9.25 13.41
CA PRO A 42 -15.34 10.34 13.20
C PRO A 42 -13.87 9.89 13.16
N ASN A 43 -13.54 8.68 13.63
CA ASN A 43 -12.18 8.16 13.60
C ASN A 43 -11.66 8.01 12.17
N TYR A 44 -12.50 7.62 11.21
CA TYR A 44 -12.08 7.49 9.81
C TYR A 44 -11.61 8.83 9.25
N ARG A 45 -12.37 9.90 9.50
CA ARG A 45 -12.00 11.26 9.11
C ARG A 45 -10.70 11.69 9.78
N LYS A 46 -10.61 11.54 11.10
CA LYS A 46 -9.43 11.92 11.89
C LYS A 46 -8.16 11.21 11.39
N ASN A 47 -8.26 9.91 11.10
CA ASN A 47 -7.12 9.13 10.62
C ASN A 47 -6.74 9.49 9.17
N ALA A 48 -7.72 9.80 8.33
CA ALA A 48 -7.48 10.28 6.97
C ALA A 48 -6.80 11.66 6.95
N GLU A 49 -7.26 12.60 7.78
CA GLU A 49 -6.63 13.92 7.96
C GLU A 49 -5.19 13.77 8.47
N LYS A 50 -4.98 12.94 9.50
CA LYS A 50 -3.63 12.64 10.00
C LYS A 50 -2.71 12.05 8.92
N LEU A 51 -3.22 11.14 8.10
CA LEU A 51 -2.46 10.56 7.00
C LEU A 51 -2.12 11.61 5.95
N ALA A 52 -3.07 12.48 5.60
CA ALA A 52 -2.84 13.59 4.69
C ALA A 52 -1.74 14.53 5.21
N ASP A 53 -1.78 14.89 6.50
CA ASP A 53 -0.76 15.72 7.14
C ASP A 53 0.63 15.07 7.11
N ILE A 54 0.71 13.76 7.35
CA ILE A 54 1.97 13.01 7.24
C ILE A 54 2.50 13.05 5.82
N LEU A 55 1.64 12.82 4.82
CA LEU A 55 2.02 12.81 3.40
C LEU A 55 2.46 14.20 2.92
N SER A 56 1.78 15.26 3.35
CA SER A 56 2.17 16.63 2.99
C SER A 56 3.46 17.07 3.70
N SER A 57 3.71 16.57 4.90
CA SER A 57 4.88 16.91 5.73
C SER A 57 6.08 16.00 5.48
N GLN A 58 6.03 15.12 4.48
CA GLN A 58 7.18 14.30 4.12
C GLN A 58 8.38 15.19 3.75
N PRO A 59 9.61 14.78 4.10
CA PRO A 59 10.81 15.60 3.89
C PRO A 59 11.08 15.91 2.42
N TYR A 60 10.55 15.08 1.51
CA TYR A 60 10.61 15.31 0.07
C TYR A 60 9.25 14.99 -0.54
N GLN A 61 8.81 15.82 -1.47
CA GLN A 61 7.59 15.56 -2.23
C GLN A 61 7.79 14.36 -3.15
N PRO A 62 6.71 13.60 -3.47
CA PRO A 62 6.82 12.41 -4.32
C PRO A 62 7.55 12.65 -5.64
N LYS A 63 7.36 13.83 -6.25
CA LYS A 63 8.09 14.23 -7.46
C LYS A 63 9.60 14.31 -7.23
N GLU A 64 10.04 14.89 -6.12
CA GLU A 64 11.47 15.02 -5.80
C GLU A 64 12.10 13.66 -5.50
N VAL A 65 11.36 12.77 -4.83
CA VAL A 65 11.79 11.40 -4.59
C VAL A 65 12.06 10.69 -5.91
N VAL A 66 11.13 10.79 -6.87
CA VAL A 66 11.31 10.22 -8.21
C VAL A 66 12.55 10.79 -8.90
N LEU A 67 12.71 12.11 -8.93
CA LEU A 67 13.87 12.75 -9.54
C LEU A 67 15.19 12.29 -8.91
N LYS A 68 15.27 12.21 -7.58
CA LYS A 68 16.48 11.73 -6.88
C LYS A 68 16.82 10.29 -7.21
N HIS A 69 15.81 9.42 -7.35
CA HIS A 69 16.04 8.04 -7.77
C HIS A 69 16.50 7.97 -9.23
N CYS A 70 15.96 8.80 -10.12
CA CYS A 70 16.43 8.92 -11.50
C CYS A 70 17.88 9.40 -11.54
N ASP A 71 18.23 10.47 -10.82
CA ASP A 71 19.60 11.00 -10.77
C ASP A 71 20.59 9.97 -10.23
N PHE A 72 20.21 9.24 -9.18
CA PHE A 72 21.00 8.13 -8.64
C PHE A 72 21.22 7.03 -9.69
N ALA A 73 20.16 6.61 -10.39
CA ALA A 73 20.25 5.60 -11.43
C ALA A 73 21.09 6.06 -12.63
N VAL A 74 21.00 7.33 -13.04
CA VAL A 74 21.85 7.89 -14.10
C VAL A 74 23.32 7.92 -13.67
N LYS A 75 23.59 8.31 -12.42
CA LYS A 75 24.96 8.44 -11.90
C LYS A 75 25.67 7.10 -11.71
N PHE A 76 24.94 6.07 -11.28
CA PHE A 76 25.55 4.79 -10.88
C PHE A 76 25.19 3.61 -11.79
N GLY A 77 24.20 3.76 -12.67
CA GLY A 77 23.76 2.71 -13.59
C GLY A 77 23.24 1.47 -12.86
N ASP A 78 23.41 0.31 -13.49
CA ASP A 78 23.02 -0.99 -12.93
C ASP A 78 23.95 -1.40 -11.78
N LEU A 79 23.41 -1.40 -10.56
CA LEU A 79 24.08 -1.91 -9.38
C LEU A 79 23.82 -3.42 -9.27
N LYS A 80 24.67 -4.23 -9.91
CA LYS A 80 24.56 -5.69 -9.91
C LYS A 80 24.51 -6.31 -8.52
N THR A 81 25.04 -5.62 -7.51
CA THR A 81 24.99 -6.02 -6.09
C THR A 81 23.62 -5.86 -5.43
N LEU A 82 22.73 -5.03 -6.00
CA LEU A 82 21.34 -4.88 -5.55
C LEU A 82 20.38 -5.82 -6.27
N ASN A 83 20.86 -6.58 -7.26
CA ASN A 83 20.05 -7.60 -7.91
C ASN A 83 19.88 -8.78 -6.95
N SER A 84 18.63 -9.09 -6.61
CA SER A 84 18.31 -10.31 -5.87
C SER A 84 18.71 -11.53 -6.70
N GLU A 85 19.55 -12.40 -6.14
CA GLU A 85 19.95 -13.68 -6.75
C GLU A 85 18.74 -14.59 -7.01
N GLY A 86 17.64 -14.38 -6.28
CA GLY A 86 16.36 -15.06 -6.50
C GLY A 86 15.77 -14.85 -7.91
N ARG A 87 16.20 -13.80 -8.62
CA ARG A 87 15.76 -13.54 -10.01
C ARG A 87 16.32 -14.55 -11.02
N LEU A 88 17.38 -15.27 -10.66
CA LEU A 88 17.99 -16.34 -11.47
C LEU A 88 17.47 -17.72 -11.09
N LEU A 89 16.68 -17.84 -10.02
CA LEU A 89 16.13 -19.11 -9.54
C LEU A 89 14.85 -19.44 -10.30
N ASN A 90 14.71 -20.73 -10.65
CA ASN A 90 13.43 -21.23 -11.13
C ASN A 90 12.45 -21.44 -9.96
N VAL A 91 11.16 -21.62 -10.27
CA VAL A 91 10.08 -21.71 -9.28
C VAL A 91 10.34 -22.79 -8.22
N PHE A 92 10.95 -23.93 -8.59
CA PHE A 92 11.27 -24.99 -7.63
C PHE A 92 12.40 -24.58 -6.69
N GLN A 93 13.46 -23.96 -7.21
CA GLN A 93 14.57 -23.47 -6.39
C GLN A 93 14.17 -22.35 -5.43
N PHE A 94 13.17 -21.54 -5.80
CA PHE A 94 12.69 -20.44 -4.96
C PHE A 94 11.79 -20.90 -3.80
N LEU A 95 11.02 -21.98 -4.00
CA LEU A 95 10.02 -22.44 -3.01
C LEU A 95 10.54 -23.54 -2.07
N PHE A 96 11.60 -24.25 -2.44
CA PHE A 96 12.07 -25.46 -1.75
C PHE A 96 13.53 -25.39 -1.26
N ASN A 97 14.15 -24.20 -1.24
CA ASN A 97 15.42 -23.93 -0.54
C ASN A 97 15.17 -23.04 0.69
#